data_AF-A0A940MSW4-F1
#
_entry.id   AF-A0A940MSW4-F1
#
_cell.length_a   1.000
_cell.length_b   1.000
_cell.length_c   1.000
_cell.angle_alpha   90.00
_cell.angle_beta   90.00
_cell.angle_gamma   90.00
#
_symmetry.space_group_name_H-M   'P 1'
#
loop_
_entity.id
_entity.type
_entity.pdbx_description
1 polymer ?
#
loop_
_entity_poly.entity_id
_entity_poly.type
_entity_poly.pdbx_seq_one_letter_code
_entity_poly.pdbx_strand_id
1 'polypeptide(L)'
;MADGTFAVAMLLLGLTDMSMNHCGTANGCLGKTDAEPRVMISAGQVLERRASAMNEIYFRYDLPYKRGPFGEAVGLSVAENGETWVGFGHTYTVNFGMTPFYGQLHAMPGLYFDNGGFDLGGPLEFRSGVELGWEARNGWRMALSYDHRSNAGIYDDNPGMETVALRVSFPTR
;
A
#
# COMPACT_ATOMS: atom_id res chain seq x y z
N MET A 1 11.38 -2.29 12.84
CA MET A 1 10.81 -1.19 12.02
C MET A 1 11.16 -1.46 10.60
N ALA A 2 10.18 -1.28 9.72
CA ALA A 2 10.26 -1.63 8.32
C ALA A 2 10.72 -0.43 7.50
N ASP A 3 11.98 -0.02 7.69
CA ASP A 3 12.60 1.11 6.97
C ASP A 3 12.74 0.77 5.47
N GLY A 4 11.73 1.13 4.67
CA GLY A 4 11.68 0.86 3.22
C GLY A 4 11.58 -0.62 2.81
N THR A 5 11.63 -1.58 3.74
CA THR A 5 11.70 -3.02 3.46
C THR A 5 10.59 -3.50 2.53
N PHE A 6 9.35 -3.04 2.74
CA PHE A 6 8.22 -3.46 1.90
C PHE A 6 8.29 -2.89 0.48
N ALA A 7 8.77 -1.65 0.33
CA ALA A 7 8.99 -1.06 -0.98
C ALA A 7 10.08 -1.83 -1.75
N VAL A 8 11.19 -2.16 -1.10
CA VAL A 8 12.25 -2.98 -1.69
C VAL A 8 11.74 -4.38 -2.05
N ALA A 9 10.99 -5.03 -1.16
CA ALA A 9 10.39 -6.33 -1.43
C ALA A 9 9.42 -6.29 -2.63
N MET A 10 8.58 -5.25 -2.69
CA MET A 10 7.64 -5.04 -3.80
C MET A 10 8.40 -4.92 -5.13
N LEU A 11 9.46 -4.11 -5.16
CA LEU A 11 10.25 -3.89 -6.36
C LEU A 11 11.00 -5.17 -6.77
N LEU A 12 11.68 -5.85 -5.84
CA LEU A 12 12.42 -7.07 -6.15
C LEU A 12 11.51 -8.17 -6.70
N LEU A 13 10.38 -8.43 -6.02
CA LEU A 13 9.44 -9.46 -6.46
C LEU A 13 8.73 -9.07 -7.76
N GLY A 14 8.24 -7.83 -7.86
CA GLY A 14 7.53 -7.36 -9.04
C GLY A 14 8.42 -7.23 -10.27
N LEU A 15 9.67 -6.78 -10.14
CA LEU A 15 10.61 -6.73 -11.27
C LEU A 15 11.05 -8.12 -11.70
N THR A 16 11.18 -9.06 -10.76
CA THR A 16 11.45 -10.46 -11.09
C THR A 16 10.28 -11.08 -11.86
N ASP A 17 9.05 -10.90 -11.38
CA ASP A 17 7.83 -11.34 -12.06
C ASP A 17 7.69 -10.70 -13.45
N MET A 18 7.94 -9.40 -13.55
CA MET A 18 7.94 -8.67 -14.82
C MET A 18 8.91 -9.28 -15.82
N SER A 19 10.16 -9.55 -15.39
CA SER A 19 11.19 -10.16 -16.22
C SER A 19 10.79 -11.56 -16.70
N MET A 20 10.29 -12.39 -15.79
CA MET A 20 9.98 -13.79 -16.07
C MET A 20 8.70 -13.98 -16.88
N ASN A 21 7.66 -13.20 -16.60
CA ASN A 21 6.30 -13.48 -17.06
C ASN A 21 5.71 -12.41 -17.98
N HIS A 22 6.29 -11.20 -18.04
CA HIS A 22 5.72 -10.10 -18.84
C HIS A 22 6.61 -9.65 -20.01
N CYS A 23 7.93 -9.57 -19.82
CA CYS A 23 8.85 -9.02 -20.83
C CYS A 23 8.86 -9.78 -22.17
N GLY A 24 8.66 -11.10 -22.14
CA GLY A 24 8.60 -11.94 -23.36
C GLY A 24 7.22 -11.97 -24.04
N THR A 25 6.21 -11.28 -23.49
CA THR A 25 4.85 -11.26 -24.06
C THR A 25 4.74 -10.19 -25.15
N ALA A 26 3.70 -10.28 -26.00
CA ALA A 26 3.43 -9.29 -27.04
C ALA A 26 3.21 -7.86 -26.49
N ASN A 27 2.78 -7.73 -25.23
CA ASN A 27 2.55 -6.45 -24.58
C ASN A 27 3.84 -5.82 -24.02
N GLY A 28 4.93 -6.60 -23.92
CA GLY A 28 6.20 -6.18 -23.33
C GLY A 28 6.16 -6.06 -21.79
N CYS A 29 7.30 -5.70 -21.20
CA CYS A 29 7.50 -5.68 -19.74
C CYS A 29 6.46 -4.84 -18.97
N LEU A 30 6.13 -3.65 -19.49
CA LEU A 30 5.20 -2.70 -18.87
C LEU A 30 3.91 -2.55 -19.68
N GLY A 31 3.58 -3.57 -20.47
CA GLY A 31 2.35 -3.63 -21.23
C GLY A 31 1.12 -3.42 -20.34
N LYS A 32 0.18 -2.59 -20.81
CA LYS A 32 -1.04 -2.28 -20.07
C LYS A 32 -2.05 -3.42 -20.23
N THR A 33 -2.59 -3.91 -19.12
CA THR A 33 -3.66 -4.92 -19.08
C THR A 33 -4.80 -4.46 -18.17
N ASP A 34 -6.00 -4.97 -18.41
CA ASP A 34 -7.14 -4.70 -17.53
C ASP A 34 -6.95 -5.36 -16.17
N ALA A 35 -7.45 -4.69 -15.13
CA ALA A 35 -7.49 -5.20 -13.78
C ALA A 35 -8.81 -4.84 -13.11
N GLU A 36 -9.21 -5.64 -12.13
CA GLU A 36 -10.43 -5.41 -11.36
C GLU A 36 -10.28 -4.18 -10.45
N PRO A 37 -10.97 -3.05 -10.71
CA PRO A 37 -10.86 -1.87 -9.86
C PRO A 37 -11.56 -2.10 -8.51
N ARG A 38 -10.93 -1.66 -7.43
CA ARG A 38 -11.42 -1.91 -6.06
C ARG A 38 -11.43 -0.65 -5.22
N VAL A 39 -12.45 -0.53 -4.38
CA VAL A 39 -12.43 0.39 -3.24
C VAL A 39 -12.01 -0.41 -2.02
N MET A 40 -11.04 0.11 -1.27
CA MET A 40 -10.55 -0.45 -0.02
C MET A 40 -10.76 0.57 1.10
N ILE A 41 -11.26 0.08 2.22
CA ILE A 41 -11.40 0.82 3.46
C ILE A 41 -10.66 0.04 4.54
N SER A 42 -9.88 0.73 5.36
CA SER A 42 -9.22 0.13 6.51
C SER A 42 -9.37 0.96 7.76
N ALA A 43 -9.45 0.27 8.89
CA ALA A 43 -9.34 0.85 10.22
C ALA A 43 -8.21 0.13 10.96
N GLY A 44 -7.33 0.91 11.57
CA GLY A 44 -6.14 0.37 12.23
C GLY A 44 -5.58 1.29 13.30
N GLN A 45 -4.49 0.83 13.90
CA GLN A 45 -3.75 1.56 14.90
C GLN A 45 -2.39 1.94 14.35
N VAL A 46 -2.10 3.24 14.42
CA VAL A 46 -0.78 3.83 14.26
C VAL A 46 0.03 3.54 15.52
N LEU A 47 1.23 3.02 15.33
CA LEU A 47 2.20 2.69 16.37
C LEU A 47 3.39 3.64 16.21
N GLU A 48 3.49 4.56 17.15
CA GLU A 48 4.52 5.60 17.14
C GLU A 48 5.70 5.21 18.03
N ARG A 49 6.89 5.53 17.54
CA ARG A 49 8.13 5.36 18.30
C ARG A 49 8.15 6.46 19.39
N ARG A 50 7.54 6.19 20.55
CA ARG A 50 7.48 7.02 21.79
C ARG A 50 6.19 7.83 22.00
N ALA A 51 5.08 7.45 21.39
CA ALA A 51 3.79 8.05 21.67
C ALA A 51 2.69 6.99 21.78
N SER A 52 1.49 7.44 22.20
CA SER A 52 0.32 6.58 22.33
C SER A 52 -0.15 6.11 20.96
N ALA A 53 -0.62 4.86 20.88
CA ALA A 53 -1.22 4.38 19.65
C ALA A 53 -2.47 5.20 19.32
N MET A 54 -2.67 5.49 18.03
CA MET A 54 -3.80 6.29 17.54
C MET A 54 -4.56 5.54 16.47
N ASN A 55 -5.86 5.82 16.33
CA ASN A 55 -6.64 5.19 15.26
C ASN A 55 -6.39 5.89 13.91
N GLU A 56 -6.30 5.12 12.83
CA GLU A 56 -6.24 5.60 11.44
C GLU A 56 -7.37 4.96 10.63
N ILE A 57 -8.07 5.77 9.83
CA ILE A 57 -8.92 5.32 8.74
C ILE A 57 -8.19 5.59 7.43
N TYR A 58 -8.15 4.60 6.55
CA TYR A 58 -7.50 4.71 5.24
C TYR A 58 -8.43 4.24 4.13
N PHE A 59 -8.56 5.05 3.10
CA PHE A 59 -9.30 4.78 1.88
C PHE A 59 -8.31 4.62 0.73
N ARG A 60 -8.52 3.61 -0.11
CA ARG A 60 -7.72 3.41 -1.32
C ARG A 60 -8.62 3.01 -2.49
N TYR A 61 -8.30 3.54 -3.66
CA TYR A 61 -8.90 3.13 -4.92
C TYR A 61 -7.82 2.49 -5.82
N ASP A 62 -7.99 1.20 -6.12
CA ASP A 62 -7.15 0.46 -7.04
C ASP A 62 -7.68 0.66 -8.48
N LEU A 63 -6.80 1.10 -9.39
CA LEU A 63 -7.17 1.47 -10.76
C LEU A 63 -7.53 0.24 -11.62
N PRO A 64 -8.35 0.41 -12.67
CA PRO A 64 -8.84 -0.70 -13.51
C PRO A 64 -7.80 -1.25 -14.49
N TYR A 65 -6.50 -1.08 -14.21
CA TYR A 65 -5.44 -1.55 -15.08
C TYR A 65 -4.14 -1.84 -14.31
N LYS A 66 -3.28 -2.62 -14.95
CA LYS A 66 -1.90 -2.91 -14.52
C LYS A 66 -0.92 -2.59 -15.63
N ARG A 67 0.35 -2.40 -15.27
CA ARG A 67 1.49 -2.30 -16.19
C ARG A 67 2.47 -3.40 -15.82
N GLY A 68 2.57 -4.42 -16.68
CA GLY A 68 3.22 -5.66 -16.28
C GLY A 68 2.51 -6.25 -15.05
N PRO A 69 3.24 -6.59 -13.97
CA PRO A 69 2.63 -7.13 -12.76
C PRO A 69 2.11 -6.05 -11.80
N PHE A 70 2.46 -4.78 -12.01
CA PHE A 70 2.18 -3.70 -11.08
C PHE A 70 0.79 -3.10 -11.30
N GLY A 71 -0.03 -3.11 -10.26
CA GLY A 71 -1.21 -2.26 -10.16
C GLY A 71 -0.84 -0.83 -9.77
N GLU A 72 -1.80 0.07 -9.92
CA GLU A 72 -1.69 1.47 -9.51
C GLU A 72 -2.89 1.83 -8.62
N ALA A 73 -2.67 2.67 -7.63
CA ALA A 73 -3.70 3.04 -6.68
C ALA A 73 -3.49 4.45 -6.11
N VAL A 74 -4.60 5.08 -5.74
CA VAL A 74 -4.63 6.36 -5.00
C VAL A 74 -5.14 6.09 -3.59
N GLY A 75 -4.51 6.71 -2.59
CA GLY A 75 -4.85 6.53 -1.18
C GLY A 75 -5.05 7.84 -0.44
N LEU A 76 -5.90 7.82 0.59
CA LEU A 76 -6.14 8.91 1.54
C LEU A 76 -6.31 8.33 2.94
N SER A 77 -5.48 8.73 3.91
CA SER A 77 -5.65 8.37 5.32
C SER A 77 -5.87 9.58 6.20
N VAL A 78 -6.65 9.39 7.27
CA VAL A 78 -6.87 10.36 8.35
C VAL A 78 -6.68 9.63 9.68
N ALA A 79 -5.83 10.17 10.55
CA ALA A 79 -5.63 9.67 11.91
C ALA A 79 -6.38 10.51 12.94
N GLU A 80 -6.47 9.99 14.17
CA GLU A 80 -7.30 10.53 15.25
C GLU A 80 -6.96 11.99 15.64
N ASN A 81 -5.69 12.39 15.57
CA ASN A 81 -5.26 13.75 15.87
C ASN A 81 -5.31 14.69 14.63
N GLY A 82 -5.84 14.20 13.50
CA GLY A 82 -6.03 14.98 12.28
C GLY A 82 -4.92 14.81 11.25
N GLU A 83 -3.90 14.01 11.52
CA GLU A 83 -2.83 13.70 10.56
C GLU A 83 -3.45 13.15 9.28
N THR A 84 -3.08 13.73 8.15
CA THR A 84 -3.64 13.36 6.85
C THR A 84 -2.52 12.96 5.90
N TRP A 85 -2.74 11.91 5.11
CA TRP A 85 -1.83 11.53 4.04
C TRP A 85 -2.62 11.26 2.77
N VAL A 86 -2.13 11.74 1.63
CA VAL A 86 -2.68 11.45 0.30
C VAL A 86 -1.56 11.04 -0.64
N GLY A 87 -1.74 9.96 -1.39
CA GLY A 87 -0.67 9.46 -2.23
C GLY A 87 -1.15 8.65 -3.42
N PHE A 88 -0.20 8.35 -4.30
CA PHE A 88 -0.39 7.53 -5.48
C PHE A 88 0.84 6.65 -5.66
N GLY A 89 0.63 5.38 -5.99
CA GLY A 89 1.75 4.50 -6.31
C GLY A 89 1.32 3.11 -6.69
N HIS A 90 2.22 2.16 -6.47
CA HIS A 90 2.11 0.83 -7.04
C HIS A 90 1.69 -0.23 -6.02
N THR A 91 0.98 -1.23 -6.53
CA THR A 91 0.64 -2.46 -5.81
C THR A 91 1.17 -3.67 -6.56
N TYR A 92 1.54 -4.71 -5.82
CA TYR A 92 1.96 -5.99 -6.37
C TYR A 92 1.25 -7.10 -5.61
N THR A 93 0.41 -7.88 -6.30
CA THR A 93 -0.43 -8.92 -5.69
C THR A 93 0.03 -10.29 -6.11
N VAL A 94 0.26 -11.17 -5.14
CA VAL A 94 0.58 -12.59 -5.32
C VAL A 94 -0.60 -13.42 -4.85
N ASN A 95 -1.16 -14.23 -5.73
CA ASN A 95 -2.20 -15.20 -5.37
C ASN A 95 -1.54 -16.54 -5.01
N PHE A 96 -2.00 -17.20 -3.95
CA PHE A 96 -1.45 -18.48 -3.53
C PHE A 96 -2.14 -19.64 -4.26
N GLY A 97 -1.74 -19.83 -5.52
CA GLY A 97 -2.26 -20.90 -6.38
C GLY A 97 -3.77 -20.78 -6.61
N MET A 98 -4.50 -21.89 -6.39
CA MET A 98 -5.97 -21.95 -6.50
C MET A 98 -6.68 -21.69 -5.17
N THR A 99 -5.98 -21.18 -4.15
CA THR A 99 -6.59 -20.86 -2.86
C THR A 99 -7.23 -19.45 -2.92
N PRO A 100 -8.18 -19.15 -2.03
CA PRO A 100 -8.72 -17.79 -1.91
C PRO A 100 -7.74 -16.82 -1.21
N PHE A 101 -6.54 -17.25 -0.86
CA PHE A 101 -5.59 -16.43 -0.13
C PHE A 101 -4.66 -15.67 -1.08
N TYR A 102 -4.33 -14.44 -0.70
CA TYR A 102 -3.41 -13.60 -1.44
C TYR A 102 -2.50 -12.82 -0.47
N GLY A 103 -1.34 -12.44 -0.98
CA GLY A 103 -0.49 -11.41 -0.40
C GLY A 103 -0.42 -10.22 -1.33
N GLN A 104 -0.36 -9.01 -0.77
CA GLN A 104 -0.14 -7.82 -1.57
C GLN A 104 0.88 -6.91 -0.90
N LEU A 105 1.82 -6.42 -1.70
CA LEU A 105 2.77 -5.39 -1.33
C LEU A 105 2.37 -4.08 -2.00
N HIS A 106 2.69 -2.96 -1.39
CA HIS A 106 2.55 -1.65 -2.03
C HIS A 106 3.67 -0.70 -1.61
N ALA A 107 3.91 0.29 -2.45
CA ALA A 107 4.79 1.41 -2.19
C ALA A 107 4.24 2.65 -2.90
N MET A 108 4.00 3.70 -2.14
CA MET A 108 3.33 4.90 -2.58
C MET A 108 4.01 6.14 -2.01
N PRO A 109 4.58 7.03 -2.83
CA PRO A 109 4.82 8.40 -2.40
C PRO A 109 3.49 9.10 -2.09
N GLY A 110 3.52 10.02 -1.14
CA GLY A 110 2.39 10.88 -0.85
C GLY A 110 2.76 12.13 -0.08
N LEU A 111 1.79 13.02 0.02
CA LEU A 111 1.87 14.24 0.81
C LEU A 111 1.28 13.97 2.20
N TYR A 112 2.03 14.35 3.21
CA TYR A 112 1.66 14.26 4.61
C TYR A 112 1.44 15.65 5.21
N PHE A 113 0.39 15.74 6.03
CA PHE A 113 0.04 16.93 6.79
C PHE A 113 -0.17 16.46 8.23
N ASP A 114 0.77 16.82 9.10
CA ASP A 114 0.73 16.51 10.52
C ASP A 114 -0.49 17.12 11.22
N ASN A 115 -0.92 18.33 10.79
CA ASN A 115 -2.05 19.06 11.34
C ASN A 115 -2.00 19.22 12.87
N GLY A 116 -0.79 19.33 13.44
CA GLY A 116 -0.57 19.40 14.89
C GLY A 116 -0.49 18.03 15.60
N GLY A 117 -0.55 16.94 14.84
CA GLY A 117 -0.31 15.57 15.29
C GLY A 117 1.16 15.17 15.25
N PHE A 118 1.45 13.92 14.87
CA PHE A 118 2.83 13.41 14.84
C PHE A 118 3.66 13.99 13.69
N ASP A 119 4.79 14.62 14.01
CA ASP A 119 5.68 15.19 13.01
C ASP A 119 6.61 14.11 12.41
N LEU A 120 6.54 13.94 11.09
CA LEU A 120 7.41 13.03 10.34
C LEU A 120 8.66 13.71 9.77
N GLY A 121 8.86 15.00 10.03
CA GLY A 121 10.01 15.80 9.60
C GLY A 121 9.76 16.59 8.30
N GLY A 122 8.75 16.23 7.52
CA GLY A 122 8.37 17.01 6.35
C GLY A 122 7.13 16.52 5.61
N PRO A 123 6.76 17.19 4.50
CA PRO A 123 5.50 16.92 3.81
C PRO A 123 5.56 15.75 2.83
N LEU A 124 6.73 15.20 2.50
CA LEU A 124 6.85 14.10 1.54
C LEU A 124 7.12 12.80 2.28
N GLU A 125 6.15 11.89 2.23
CA GLU A 125 6.18 10.64 3.00
C GLU A 125 5.80 9.45 2.14
N PHE A 126 6.60 8.39 2.19
CA PHE A 126 6.37 7.15 1.48
C PHE A 126 5.62 6.17 2.36
N ARG A 127 4.44 5.73 1.92
CA ARG A 127 3.69 4.62 2.54
C ARG A 127 4.02 3.33 1.80
N SER A 128 4.58 2.35 2.50
CA SER A 128 4.81 1.01 1.97
C SER A 128 4.37 -0.04 2.96
N GLY A 129 3.89 -1.18 2.48
CA GLY A 129 3.36 -2.17 3.40
C GLY A 129 3.01 -3.48 2.74
N VAL A 130 2.61 -4.42 3.59
CA VAL A 130 2.18 -5.75 3.21
C VAL A 130 0.79 -6.02 3.77
N GLU A 131 -0.03 -6.72 3.00
CA GLU A 131 -1.26 -7.32 3.48
C GLU A 131 -1.32 -8.80 3.13
N LEU A 132 -1.91 -9.57 4.04
CA LEU A 132 -2.28 -10.96 3.81
C LEU A 132 -3.78 -11.06 3.98
N GLY A 133 -4.44 -11.59 2.97
CA GLY A 133 -5.89 -11.55 2.90
C GLY A 133 -6.52 -12.79 2.28
N TRP A 134 -7.83 -12.79 2.38
CA TRP A 134 -8.72 -13.78 1.82
C TRP A 134 -9.69 -13.07 0.86
N GLU A 135 -9.89 -13.66 -0.32
CA GLU A 135 -10.82 -13.21 -1.35
C GLU A 135 -12.01 -14.18 -1.46
N ALA A 136 -13.20 -13.64 -1.21
CA ALA A 136 -14.47 -14.31 -1.39
C ALA A 136 -14.78 -14.55 -2.87
N ARG A 137 -15.68 -15.50 -3.15
CA ARG A 137 -16.16 -15.79 -4.51
C ARG A 137 -16.84 -14.61 -5.21
N ASN A 138 -17.39 -13.67 -4.45
CA ASN A 138 -18.00 -12.44 -4.98
C ASN A 138 -16.97 -11.29 -5.13
N GLY A 139 -15.68 -11.59 -5.03
CA GLY A 139 -14.58 -10.63 -5.17
C GLY A 139 -14.29 -9.79 -3.92
N TRP A 140 -15.09 -9.88 -2.86
CA TRP A 140 -14.79 -9.16 -1.62
C TRP A 140 -13.52 -9.68 -0.97
N ARG A 141 -12.68 -8.78 -0.46
CA ARG A 141 -11.44 -9.12 0.22
C ARG A 141 -11.46 -8.63 1.65
N MET A 142 -10.92 -9.45 2.54
CA MET A 142 -10.63 -9.12 3.92
C MET A 142 -9.15 -9.38 4.17
N ALA A 143 -8.43 -8.46 4.80
CA ALA A 143 -7.00 -8.61 5.04
C ALA A 143 -6.55 -8.01 6.36
N LEU A 144 -5.47 -8.58 6.90
CA LEU A 144 -4.64 -7.92 7.91
C LEU A 144 -3.47 -7.26 7.18
N SER A 145 -3.16 -6.03 7.57
CA SER A 145 -2.11 -5.22 6.95
C SER A 145 -1.16 -4.64 7.97
N TYR A 146 0.07 -4.44 7.52
CA TYR A 146 1.12 -3.73 8.21
C TYR A 146 1.78 -2.74 7.25
N ASP A 147 1.68 -1.46 7.58
CA ASP A 147 2.21 -0.36 6.78
C ASP A 147 3.30 0.37 7.54
N HIS A 148 4.27 0.89 6.80
CA HIS A 148 5.30 1.80 7.25
C HIS A 148 5.20 3.11 6.46
N ARG A 149 5.30 4.24 7.16
CA ARG A 149 5.39 5.57 6.56
C ARG A 149 6.64 6.30 7.05
N SER A 150 7.43 6.82 6.11
CA SER A 150 8.64 7.59 6.38
C SER A 150 9.10 8.42 5.18
N ASN A 151 9.98 9.39 5.42
CA ASN A 151 10.53 10.26 4.39
C ASN A 151 11.84 9.73 3.78
N ALA A 152 12.27 8.52 4.14
CA ALA A 152 13.51 7.89 3.68
C ALA A 152 14.79 8.73 3.93
N GLY A 153 14.78 9.62 4.94
CA GLY A 153 15.91 10.48 5.27
C GLY A 153 16.08 11.68 4.32
N ILE A 154 15.02 12.09 3.63
CA ILE A 154 15.02 13.30 2.79
C ILE A 154 15.12 14.56 3.64
N TYR A 155 14.59 14.52 4.87
CA TYR A 155 14.61 15.61 5.84
C TYR A 155 15.56 15.30 7.00
N ASP A 156 15.88 16.31 7.81
CA ASP A 156 16.79 16.18 8.96
C ASP A 156 16.27 15.17 10.00
N ASP A 157 14.95 15.14 10.19
CA ASP A 157 14.26 14.20 11.06
C ASP A 157 13.48 13.15 10.24
N ASN A 158 13.55 11.89 10.65
CA ASN A 158 12.76 10.80 10.09
C ASN A 158 12.38 9.79 11.19
N PRO A 159 11.39 10.11 12.03
CA PRO A 159 10.98 9.22 13.10
C PRO A 159 10.30 7.96 12.57
N GLY A 160 9.56 8.10 11.46
CA GLY A 160 8.72 7.06 10.87
C GLY A 160 7.52 6.67 11.74
N MET A 161 6.52 6.06 11.12
CA MET A 161 5.34 5.52 11.81
C MET A 161 4.93 4.18 11.19
N GLU A 162 4.39 3.27 12.00
CA GLU A 162 3.89 1.97 11.55
C GLU A 162 2.37 1.90 11.77
N THR A 163 1.62 1.24 10.91
CA THR A 163 0.17 1.04 11.09
C THR A 163 -0.18 -0.44 10.95
N VAL A 164 -0.91 -0.97 11.93
CA VAL A 164 -1.55 -2.30 11.85
C VAL A 164 -3.04 -2.09 11.60
N ALA A 165 -3.58 -2.62 10.50
CA ALA A 165 -4.98 -2.38 10.15
C ALA A 165 -5.71 -3.62 9.62
N LEU A 166 -7.01 -3.67 9.88
CA LEU A 166 -7.94 -4.54 9.17
C LEU A 166 -8.46 -3.83 7.93
N ARG A 167 -8.44 -4.52 6.80
CA ARG A 167 -8.86 -4.01 5.49
C ARG A 167 -10.03 -4.78 4.96
N VAL A 168 -10.97 -4.07 4.35
CA VAL A 168 -12.01 -4.63 3.49
C VAL A 168 -11.91 -3.95 2.14
N SER A 169 -11.91 -4.72 1.05
CA SER A 169 -12.03 -4.17 -0.29
C SER A 169 -13.05 -4.92 -1.13
N PHE A 170 -13.68 -4.22 -2.06
CA PHE A 170 -14.72 -4.78 -2.92
C PHE A 170 -14.56 -4.25 -4.36
N PRO A 171 -14.89 -5.08 -5.36
CA PRO A 171 -14.85 -4.68 -6.77
C PRO A 171 -15.89 -3.58 -7.04
N THR A 172 -15.59 -2.73 -8.02
CA THR A 172 -16.47 -1.62 -8.41
C THR A 172 -17.11 -1.80 -9.79
N ARG A 173 -16.80 -2.89 -10.49
CA ARG A 173 -17.35 -3.25 -11.79
C ARG A 173 -17.61 -4.75 -11.89
#